data_AF-A0A956UPB6-F1
#
_entry.id   AF-A0A956UPB6-F1
#
_cell.length_a   1.000
_cell.length_b   1.000
_cell.length_c   1.000
_cell.angle_alpha   90.00
_cell.angle_beta   90.00
_cell.angle_gamma   90.00
#
_symmetry.space_group_name_H-M   'P 1'
#
loop_
_entity.id
_entity.type
_entity.pdbx_description
1 polymer ?
#
loop_
_entity_poly.entity_id
_entity_poly.type
_entity_poly.pdbx_seq_one_letter_code
_entity_poly.pdbx_strand_id
1 'polypeptide(L)'
;MQEIADLYEVADRSDGRWRICRTAGEVRAAWEADAFANVIMFEGADPISRSFKELRVFYEAGLRVLAPTWSRSTIFAHGVAFRGKLPETGLTDAGFELVERCNRLGIILDVSHINPAGFWDMIKASRTPIIATHSSVKAISAHVRNLDDDQIRAIAGQGGTIGINFANGFLDPSMAMDSDPSLETVVAHFAHIVDLVGDEHVSFGTDFDGATIPTVVKDAAGLPVVARALKAKGYGDVAMERICNGNFLRVLESVCG
;
A
#
# COMPACT_ATOMS: atom_id res chain seq x y z
N MET A 1 -8.14 17.87 2.87
CA MET A 1 -8.40 18.48 4.21
C MET A 1 -9.61 17.85 4.87
N GLN A 2 -10.75 17.72 4.19
CA GLN A 2 -11.97 17.12 4.77
C GLN A 2 -11.74 15.71 5.31
N GLU A 3 -11.23 14.78 4.49
CA GLU A 3 -11.01 13.38 4.92
C GLU A 3 -10.03 13.24 6.11
N ILE A 4 -8.96 14.05 6.16
CA ILE A 4 -8.09 14.08 7.33
C ILE A 4 -8.88 14.53 8.56
N ALA A 5 -9.69 15.59 8.44
CA ALA A 5 -10.48 16.08 9.57
C ALA A 5 -11.49 15.04 10.05
N ASP A 6 -12.12 14.30 9.14
CA ASP A 6 -13.04 13.21 9.48
C ASP A 6 -12.33 12.10 10.28
N LEU A 7 -11.08 11.75 9.92
CA LEU A 7 -10.27 10.79 10.70
C LEU A 7 -9.97 11.27 12.12
N TYR A 8 -9.71 12.57 12.30
CA TYR A 8 -9.53 13.14 13.65
C TYR A 8 -10.85 13.19 14.42
N GLU A 9 -11.97 13.49 13.78
CA GLU A 9 -13.28 13.44 14.44
C GLU A 9 -13.60 12.02 14.93
N VAL A 10 -13.28 10.99 14.13
CA VAL A 10 -13.40 9.59 14.55
C VAL A 10 -12.51 9.31 15.76
N ALA A 11 -11.26 9.77 15.75
CA ALA A 11 -10.33 9.61 16.88
C ALA A 11 -10.88 10.27 18.15
N ASP A 12 -11.33 11.52 18.05
CA ASP A 12 -11.86 12.31 19.17
C ASP A 12 -13.11 11.67 19.78
N ARG A 13 -13.99 11.09 18.95
CA ARG A 13 -15.22 10.42 19.37
C ARG A 13 -15.03 8.97 19.84
N SER A 14 -13.82 8.42 19.70
CA SER A 14 -13.54 7.01 20.01
C SER A 14 -13.26 6.72 21.49
N ASP A 15 -13.11 7.77 22.30
CA ASP A 15 -12.61 7.70 23.68
C ASP A 15 -11.25 6.97 23.77
N GLY A 16 -10.37 7.24 22.81
CA GLY A 16 -9.01 6.68 22.75
C GLY A 16 -8.90 5.30 22.12
N ARG A 17 -10.01 4.70 21.67
CA ARG A 17 -10.06 3.41 20.95
C ARG A 17 -9.64 3.51 19.48
N TRP A 18 -9.46 4.71 18.96
CA TRP A 18 -8.89 4.99 17.65
C TRP A 18 -7.79 6.04 17.80
N ARG A 19 -6.58 5.73 17.30
CA ARG A 19 -5.41 6.60 17.44
C ARG A 19 -4.78 6.86 16.09
N ILE A 20 -4.61 8.13 15.76
CA ILE A 20 -3.80 8.55 14.62
C ILE A 20 -2.33 8.39 14.99
N CYS A 21 -1.62 7.54 14.26
CA CYS A 21 -0.24 7.16 14.51
C CYS A 21 0.68 7.68 13.40
N ARG A 22 1.81 8.24 13.83
CA ARG A 22 2.84 8.86 12.99
C ARG A 22 4.12 8.05 12.92
N THR A 23 4.33 7.13 13.86
CA THR A 23 5.54 6.32 14.02
C THR A 23 5.17 4.89 14.37
N ALA A 24 6.10 3.94 14.17
CA ALA A 24 5.91 2.55 14.60
C ALA A 24 5.71 2.43 16.12
N GLY A 25 6.38 3.28 16.92
CA GLY A 25 6.20 3.34 18.37
C GLY A 25 4.79 3.73 18.77
N GLU A 26 4.18 4.71 18.10
CA GLU A 26 2.79 5.10 18.35
C GLU A 26 1.79 4.00 17.97
N VAL A 27 2.06 3.24 16.90
CA VAL A 27 1.25 2.07 16.54
C VAL A 27 1.31 1.01 17.63
N ARG A 28 2.51 0.65 18.11
CA ARG A 28 2.67 -0.32 19.21
C ARG A 28 1.97 0.15 20.49
N ALA A 29 2.12 1.42 20.86
CA ALA A 29 1.47 2.01 22.03
C ALA A 29 -0.07 2.06 21.90
N ALA A 30 -0.61 2.15 20.68
CA ALA A 30 -2.04 2.03 20.44
C ALA A 30 -2.53 0.59 20.70
N TRP A 31 -1.81 -0.42 20.19
CA TRP A 31 -2.17 -1.82 20.42
C TRP A 31 -2.05 -2.24 21.88
N GLU A 32 -1.01 -1.79 22.60
CA GLU A 32 -0.87 -2.02 24.05
C GLU A 32 -2.05 -1.44 24.84
N ALA A 33 -2.70 -0.41 24.31
CA ALA A 33 -3.88 0.22 24.88
C ALA A 33 -5.21 -0.31 24.31
N ASP A 34 -5.20 -1.43 23.58
CA ASP A 34 -6.37 -2.03 22.92
C ASP A 34 -7.11 -1.04 21.98
N ALA A 35 -6.34 -0.20 21.28
CA ALA A 35 -6.86 0.79 20.35
C ALA A 35 -6.50 0.46 18.90
N PHE A 36 -7.37 0.86 17.97
CA PHE A 36 -7.11 0.83 16.54
C PHE A 36 -6.05 1.87 16.18
N ALA A 37 -4.97 1.43 15.54
CA ALA A 37 -3.90 2.28 15.05
C ALA A 37 -4.16 2.68 13.61
N ASN A 38 -4.28 3.98 13.34
CA ASN A 38 -4.51 4.54 12.01
C ASN A 38 -3.28 5.32 11.53
N VAL A 39 -2.70 4.91 10.41
CA VAL A 39 -1.62 5.66 9.74
C VAL A 39 -2.22 6.33 8.52
N ILE A 40 -2.10 7.66 8.43
CA ILE A 40 -2.72 8.43 7.34
C ILE A 40 -1.90 8.25 6.06
N MET A 41 -2.58 7.83 5.00
CA MET A 41 -2.05 7.80 3.65
C MET A 41 -2.84 8.68 2.69
N PHE A 42 -2.18 9.16 1.64
CA PHE A 42 -2.81 9.81 0.49
C PHE A 42 -2.63 8.94 -0.76
N GLU A 43 -3.74 8.64 -1.41
CA GLU A 43 -3.78 7.91 -2.68
C GLU A 43 -3.95 8.89 -3.84
N GLY A 44 -2.82 9.36 -4.37
CA GLY A 44 -2.77 10.45 -5.35
C GLY A 44 -2.38 11.78 -4.72
N ALA A 45 -1.43 12.46 -5.34
CA ALA A 45 -0.89 13.72 -4.85
C ALA A 45 -1.64 14.95 -5.40
N ASP A 46 -2.85 14.79 -5.93
CA ASP A 46 -3.69 15.89 -6.45
C ASP A 46 -3.81 17.10 -5.50
N PRO A 47 -3.89 16.94 -4.16
CA PRO A 47 -3.97 18.07 -3.22
C PRO A 47 -2.67 18.88 -3.05
N ILE A 48 -1.55 18.46 -3.64
CA ILE A 48 -0.24 19.10 -3.47
C ILE A 48 0.07 19.93 -4.72
N SER A 49 0.32 21.22 -4.53
CA SER A 49 0.64 22.12 -5.64
C SER A 49 2.13 22.09 -5.99
N ARG A 50 2.50 22.72 -7.11
CA ARG A 50 3.91 22.96 -7.50
C ARG A 50 4.72 23.74 -6.45
N SER A 51 4.08 24.37 -5.46
CA SER A 51 4.79 25.05 -4.36
C SER A 51 5.21 24.10 -3.25
N PHE A 52 4.60 22.92 -3.16
CA PHE A 52 4.81 21.88 -2.13
C PHE A 52 4.61 22.35 -0.69
N LYS A 53 4.04 23.54 -0.46
CA LYS A 53 3.74 24.03 0.89
C LYS A 53 2.72 23.11 1.58
N GLU A 54 1.76 22.61 0.81
CA GLU A 54 0.72 21.71 1.26
C GLU A 54 1.30 20.38 1.76
N LEU A 55 2.37 19.86 1.13
CA LEU A 55 3.04 18.63 1.57
C LEU A 55 3.51 18.74 3.03
N ARG A 56 4.11 19.89 3.40
CA ARG A 56 4.52 20.11 4.80
C ARG A 56 3.31 20.21 5.73
N VAL A 57 2.25 20.89 5.33
CA VAL A 57 1.02 21.01 6.13
C VAL A 57 0.40 19.64 6.37
N PHE A 58 0.27 18.80 5.33
CA PHE A 58 -0.27 17.45 5.46
C PHE A 58 0.62 16.54 6.31
N TYR A 59 1.95 16.66 6.20
CA TYR A 59 2.88 15.93 7.05
C TYR A 59 2.68 16.24 8.54
N GLU A 60 2.56 17.51 8.91
CA GLU A 60 2.28 17.94 10.30
C GLU A 60 0.89 17.44 10.76
N ALA A 61 -0.08 17.48 9.85
CA ALA A 61 -1.41 16.93 10.09
C ALA A 61 -1.45 15.39 10.21
N GLY A 62 -0.35 14.69 9.96
CA GLY A 62 -0.20 13.26 10.25
C GLY A 62 0.02 12.36 9.03
N LEU A 63 0.11 12.90 7.81
CA LEU A 63 0.41 12.12 6.60
C LEU A 63 1.76 11.38 6.74
N ARG A 64 1.77 10.07 6.48
CA ARG A 64 2.99 9.23 6.52
C ARG A 64 3.21 8.37 5.29
N VAL A 65 2.20 8.16 4.45
CA VAL A 65 2.33 7.41 3.19
C VAL A 65 1.73 8.22 2.05
N LEU A 66 2.40 8.30 0.91
CA LEU A 66 1.93 9.05 -0.25
C LEU A 66 2.17 8.29 -1.55
N ALA A 67 1.10 8.03 -2.29
CA ALA A 67 1.15 7.63 -3.69
C ALA A 67 1.11 8.90 -4.58
N PRO A 68 2.05 9.09 -5.53
CA PRO A 68 2.03 10.25 -6.43
C PRO A 68 0.78 10.34 -7.31
N THR A 69 0.12 9.20 -7.56
CA THR A 69 -1.01 9.06 -8.48
C THR A 69 -2.01 8.04 -7.95
N TRP A 70 -3.30 8.27 -8.24
CA TRP A 70 -4.27 7.18 -8.44
C TRP A 70 -4.19 6.70 -9.91
N SER A 71 -5.18 5.96 -10.44
CA SER A 71 -5.30 5.61 -11.88
C SER A 71 -5.64 6.83 -12.78
N ARG A 72 -4.91 7.94 -12.61
CA ARG A 72 -5.02 9.20 -13.34
C ARG A 72 -3.67 9.91 -13.39
N SER A 73 -3.56 10.93 -14.25
CA SER A 73 -2.39 11.81 -14.27
C SER A 73 -2.47 12.87 -13.18
N THR A 74 -1.35 13.13 -12.52
CA THR A 74 -1.15 14.31 -11.68
C THR A 74 -0.07 15.19 -12.29
N ILE A 75 0.24 16.33 -11.66
CA ILE A 75 1.40 17.14 -12.08
C ILE A 75 2.74 16.45 -11.79
N PHE A 76 2.74 15.31 -11.10
CA PHE A 76 3.93 14.60 -10.63
C PHE A 76 4.26 13.39 -11.48
N ALA A 77 3.25 12.59 -11.86
CA ALA A 77 3.42 11.36 -12.62
C ALA A 77 2.09 10.91 -13.26
N HIS A 78 2.11 9.72 -13.86
CA HIS A 78 0.94 9.11 -14.49
C HIS A 78 0.63 7.74 -13.87
N GLY A 79 -0.63 7.53 -13.50
CA GLY A 79 -1.13 6.21 -13.12
C GLY A 79 -1.39 5.30 -14.32
N VAL A 80 -1.66 4.03 -14.04
CA VAL A 80 -2.19 3.08 -15.03
C VAL A 80 -3.63 3.44 -15.40
N ALA A 81 -4.02 3.19 -16.65
CA ALA A 81 -5.37 3.45 -17.12
C ALA A 81 -6.26 2.20 -16.98
N PHE A 82 -7.36 2.29 -16.22
CA PHE A 82 -8.39 1.24 -16.24
C PHE A 82 -9.20 1.25 -17.55
N ARG A 83 -9.34 2.43 -18.17
CA ARG A 83 -10.02 2.65 -19.44
C ARG A 83 -9.30 3.75 -20.23
N GLY A 84 -9.31 3.65 -21.55
CA GLY A 84 -8.67 4.63 -22.42
C GLY A 84 -7.15 4.56 -22.37
N LYS A 85 -6.47 5.70 -22.57
CA LYS A 85 -5.01 5.80 -22.57
C LYS A 85 -4.58 6.97 -21.69
N LEU A 86 -3.59 6.72 -20.84
CA LEU A 86 -2.82 7.73 -20.12
C LEU A 86 -1.39 7.76 -20.68
N PRO A 87 -0.61 8.82 -20.43
CA PRO A 87 0.79 8.83 -20.81
C PRO A 87 1.57 7.69 -20.15
N GLU A 88 2.48 7.08 -20.91
CA GLU A 88 3.37 6.01 -20.45
C GLU A 88 4.76 6.53 -20.04
N THR A 89 4.91 7.86 -19.97
CA THR A 89 6.10 8.52 -19.41
C THR A 89 6.15 8.35 -17.90
N GLY A 90 7.35 8.44 -17.33
CA GLY A 90 7.57 8.25 -15.90
C GLY A 90 7.30 9.49 -15.06
N LEU A 91 8.15 9.73 -14.07
CA LEU A 91 8.03 10.92 -13.23
C LEU A 91 8.32 12.19 -14.06
N THR A 92 7.57 13.24 -13.77
CA THR A 92 7.92 14.60 -14.22
C THR A 92 9.05 15.16 -13.35
N ASP A 93 9.62 16.32 -13.72
CA ASP A 93 10.55 17.06 -12.84
C ASP A 93 9.94 17.33 -11.45
N ALA A 94 8.63 17.63 -11.40
CA ALA A 94 7.92 17.79 -10.13
C ALA A 94 7.85 16.47 -9.34
N GLY A 95 7.69 15.35 -10.03
CA GLY A 95 7.63 14.02 -9.44
C GLY A 95 8.95 13.62 -8.79
N PHE A 96 10.08 13.88 -9.45
CA PHE A 96 11.39 13.67 -8.84
C PHE A 96 11.59 14.56 -7.60
N GLU A 97 11.13 15.81 -7.64
CA GLU A 97 11.18 16.72 -6.49
C GLU A 97 10.23 16.26 -5.35
N LEU A 98 9.08 15.65 -5.69
CA LEU A 98 8.18 15.05 -4.71
C LEU A 98 8.84 13.88 -3.98
N VAL A 99 9.47 12.96 -4.72
CA VAL A 99 10.22 11.82 -4.16
C VAL A 99 11.29 12.29 -3.18
N GLU A 100 12.11 13.26 -3.60
CA GLU A 100 13.15 13.87 -2.76
C GLU A 100 12.59 14.45 -1.46
N ARG A 101 11.48 15.20 -1.55
CA ARG A 101 10.84 15.81 -0.38
C ARG A 101 10.24 14.77 0.55
N CYS A 102 9.61 13.72 0.02
CA CYS A 102 9.08 12.62 0.84
C CYS A 102 10.19 11.90 1.59
N ASN A 103 11.30 11.57 0.92
CA ASN A 103 12.47 10.96 1.59
C ASN A 103 13.02 11.87 2.71
N ARG A 104 13.08 13.20 2.49
CA ARG A 104 13.57 14.14 3.49
C ARG A 104 12.62 14.35 4.68
N LEU A 105 11.31 14.29 4.46
CA LEU A 105 10.32 14.46 5.52
C LEU A 105 10.06 13.18 6.31
N GLY A 106 10.45 12.02 5.79
CA GLY A 106 10.04 10.73 6.34
C GLY A 106 8.60 10.42 5.98
N ILE A 107 8.26 10.50 4.69
CA ILE A 107 7.00 10.03 4.12
C ILE A 107 7.31 8.82 3.25
N ILE A 108 6.67 7.69 3.53
CA ILE A 108 6.78 6.48 2.73
C ILE A 108 6.14 6.72 1.36
N LEU A 109 6.87 6.35 0.32
CA LEU A 109 6.39 6.42 -1.05
C LEU A 109 5.67 5.12 -1.43
N ASP A 110 4.48 5.26 -1.99
CA ASP A 110 3.65 4.15 -2.47
C ASP A 110 3.60 4.13 -4.01
N VAL A 111 3.86 2.97 -4.60
CA VAL A 111 3.81 2.75 -6.06
C VAL A 111 2.52 2.09 -6.52
N SER A 112 1.56 1.79 -5.64
CA SER A 112 0.22 1.45 -6.08
C SER A 112 -0.31 2.54 -7.05
N HIS A 113 -0.98 2.09 -8.11
CA HIS A 113 -1.52 2.87 -9.23
C HIS A 113 -0.53 3.45 -10.24
N ILE A 114 0.74 3.69 -9.89
CA ILE A 114 1.67 4.33 -10.83
C ILE A 114 1.95 3.44 -12.05
N ASN A 115 2.16 4.04 -13.22
CA ASN A 115 2.52 3.30 -14.42
C ASN A 115 3.95 2.70 -14.30
N PRO A 116 4.33 1.74 -15.17
CA PRO A 116 5.65 1.10 -15.09
C PRO A 116 6.85 2.06 -15.20
N ALA A 117 6.75 3.10 -16.04
CA ALA A 117 7.85 4.07 -16.17
C ALA A 117 8.06 4.87 -14.87
N GLY A 118 6.96 5.34 -14.26
CA GLY A 118 6.98 6.06 -13.00
C GLY A 118 7.43 5.18 -11.84
N PHE A 119 7.03 3.90 -11.84
CA PHE A 119 7.52 2.89 -10.91
C PHE A 119 9.05 2.81 -10.93
N TRP A 120 9.65 2.62 -12.11
CA TRP A 120 11.09 2.46 -12.23
C TRP A 120 11.86 3.74 -11.91
N ASP A 121 11.31 4.90 -12.25
CA ASP A 121 11.85 6.20 -11.84
C ASP A 121 11.82 6.37 -10.32
N MET A 122 10.73 5.98 -9.64
CA MET A 122 10.64 6.02 -8.18
C MET A 122 11.64 5.07 -7.52
N ILE A 123 11.75 3.83 -7.98
CA ILE A 123 12.77 2.87 -7.52
C ILE A 123 14.16 3.47 -7.66
N LYS A 124 14.48 4.08 -8.80
CA LYS A 124 15.79 4.68 -9.02
C LYS A 124 16.06 5.92 -8.15
N ALA A 125 15.04 6.74 -7.91
CA ALA A 125 15.20 8.04 -7.26
C ALA A 125 15.10 7.99 -5.73
N SER A 126 14.30 7.07 -5.17
CA SER A 126 14.07 7.01 -3.72
C SER A 126 15.29 6.52 -2.97
N ARG A 127 15.59 7.17 -1.84
CA ARG A 127 16.65 6.76 -0.90
C ARG A 127 16.13 6.00 0.32
N THR A 128 14.81 5.90 0.47
CA THR A 128 14.15 5.11 1.52
C THR A 128 13.34 4.00 0.89
N PRO A 129 13.00 2.93 1.64
CA PRO A 129 12.15 1.87 1.12
C PRO A 129 10.84 2.41 0.52
N ILE A 130 10.50 1.88 -0.66
CA ILE A 130 9.21 2.08 -1.34
C ILE A 130 8.32 0.88 -1.02
N ILE A 131 7.00 1.09 -0.96
CA ILE A 131 6.03 0.02 -0.80
C ILE A 131 5.01 0.04 -1.93
N ALA A 132 4.31 -1.08 -2.13
CA ALA A 132 3.02 -1.08 -2.81
C ALA A 132 1.95 -1.38 -1.76
N THR A 133 1.14 -0.39 -1.38
CA THR A 133 0.17 -0.59 -0.28
C THR A 133 -0.95 -1.57 -0.62
N HIS A 134 -1.30 -1.66 -1.90
CA HIS A 134 -2.39 -2.52 -2.40
C HIS A 134 -2.16 -2.86 -3.89
N SER A 135 -1.38 -3.90 -4.17
CA SER A 135 -1.17 -4.43 -5.53
C SER A 135 -1.03 -5.95 -5.49
N SER A 136 -1.47 -6.63 -6.56
CA SER A 136 -1.44 -8.10 -6.65
C SER A 136 -0.40 -8.55 -7.70
N VAL A 137 -0.39 -9.84 -8.04
CA VAL A 137 0.69 -10.50 -8.78
C VAL A 137 0.30 -10.70 -10.24
N LYS A 138 1.10 -10.14 -11.15
CA LYS A 138 0.80 -10.14 -12.58
C LYS A 138 0.93 -11.51 -13.24
N ALA A 139 1.80 -12.36 -12.70
CA ALA A 139 1.96 -13.75 -13.14
C ALA A 139 0.70 -14.62 -12.91
N ILE A 140 -0.16 -14.24 -11.95
CA ILE A 140 -1.43 -14.94 -11.66
C ILE A 140 -2.59 -14.24 -12.36
N SER A 141 -2.70 -12.93 -12.22
CA SER A 141 -3.72 -12.10 -12.85
C SER A 141 -3.04 -10.99 -13.63
N ALA A 142 -3.10 -11.02 -14.96
CA ALA A 142 -2.34 -10.16 -15.86
C ALA A 142 -2.85 -8.69 -15.92
N HIS A 143 -3.51 -8.23 -14.85
CA HIS A 143 -4.13 -6.93 -14.76
C HIS A 143 -3.09 -5.80 -14.72
N VAL A 144 -3.41 -4.64 -15.29
CA VAL A 144 -2.47 -3.49 -15.37
C VAL A 144 -2.07 -2.92 -14.01
N ARG A 145 -2.88 -3.15 -12.97
CA ARG A 145 -2.56 -2.76 -11.59
C ARG A 145 -1.58 -3.70 -10.89
N ASN A 146 -1.37 -4.89 -11.42
CA ASN A 146 -0.54 -5.90 -10.76
C ASN A 146 0.93 -5.75 -11.12
N LEU A 147 1.78 -6.12 -10.16
CA LEU A 147 3.23 -6.06 -10.26
C LEU A 147 3.74 -7.29 -10.99
N ASP A 148 4.64 -7.09 -11.95
CA ASP A 148 5.45 -8.19 -12.47
C ASP A 148 6.56 -8.59 -11.49
N ASP A 149 7.21 -9.72 -11.75
CA ASP A 149 8.23 -10.27 -10.87
C ASP A 149 9.45 -9.35 -10.70
N ASP A 150 9.79 -8.54 -11.72
CA ASP A 150 10.92 -7.62 -11.63
C ASP A 150 10.58 -6.43 -10.75
N GLN A 151 9.34 -5.93 -10.84
CA GLN A 151 8.82 -4.92 -9.91
C GLN A 151 8.76 -5.45 -8.47
N ILE A 152 8.33 -6.71 -8.26
CA ILE A 152 8.31 -7.34 -6.93
C ILE A 152 9.74 -7.43 -6.35
N ARG A 153 10.70 -7.91 -7.14
CA ARG A 153 12.12 -7.98 -6.74
C ARG A 153 12.71 -6.60 -6.45
N ALA A 154 12.34 -5.58 -7.22
CA ALA A 154 12.82 -4.21 -7.02
C ALA A 154 12.33 -3.60 -5.69
N ILE A 155 11.04 -3.78 -5.36
CA ILE A 155 10.51 -3.35 -4.06
C ILE A 155 11.23 -4.08 -2.92
N ALA A 156 11.35 -5.41 -3.01
CA ALA A 156 12.03 -6.21 -2.00
C ALA A 156 13.50 -5.83 -1.82
N GLY A 157 14.22 -5.60 -2.92
CA GLY A 157 15.63 -5.19 -2.93
C GLY A 157 15.90 -3.84 -2.26
N GLN A 158 14.89 -2.98 -2.10
CA GLN A 158 14.97 -1.73 -1.33
C GLN A 158 14.49 -1.87 0.12
N GLY A 159 14.18 -3.08 0.57
CA GLY A 159 13.58 -3.31 1.88
C GLY A 159 12.09 -2.95 1.95
N GLY A 160 11.41 -2.83 0.81
CA GLY A 160 9.98 -2.53 0.75
C GLY A 160 9.08 -3.68 1.22
N THR A 161 7.76 -3.48 1.11
CA THR A 161 6.75 -4.54 1.28
C THR A 161 5.57 -4.31 0.32
N ILE A 162 4.84 -5.39 0.02
CA ILE A 162 3.75 -5.40 -0.96
C ILE A 162 2.48 -5.90 -0.28
N GLY A 163 1.49 -5.02 -0.15
CA GLY A 163 0.17 -5.36 0.32
C GLY A 163 -0.65 -6.05 -0.78
N ILE A 164 -1.03 -7.32 -0.58
CA ILE A 164 -1.89 -8.04 -1.53
C ILE A 164 -3.29 -7.40 -1.54
N ASN A 165 -3.71 -6.95 -2.72
CA ASN A 165 -5.01 -6.33 -2.97
C ASN A 165 -6.10 -7.39 -3.15
N PHE A 166 -7.27 -7.17 -2.53
CA PHE A 166 -8.40 -8.10 -2.58
C PHE A 166 -9.44 -7.76 -3.66
N ALA A 167 -9.22 -6.77 -4.52
CA ALA A 167 -10.09 -6.50 -5.65
C ALA A 167 -10.17 -7.73 -6.58
N ASN A 168 -11.39 -8.18 -6.87
CA ASN A 168 -11.63 -9.44 -7.57
C ASN A 168 -10.90 -9.55 -8.91
N GLY A 169 -10.98 -8.52 -9.75
CA GLY A 169 -10.29 -8.50 -11.04
C GLY A 169 -8.77 -8.40 -10.97
N PHE A 170 -8.18 -8.16 -9.79
CA PHE A 170 -6.72 -8.14 -9.60
C PHE A 170 -6.22 -9.46 -9.02
N LEU A 171 -7.11 -10.30 -8.49
CA LEU A 171 -6.82 -11.64 -7.99
C LEU A 171 -7.12 -12.70 -9.05
N ASP A 172 -8.24 -12.57 -9.75
CA ASP A 172 -8.71 -13.58 -10.68
C ASP A 172 -7.88 -13.58 -11.98
N PRO A 173 -7.43 -14.74 -12.49
CA PRO A 173 -6.74 -14.84 -13.78
C PRO A 173 -7.56 -14.31 -14.97
N SER A 174 -8.89 -14.38 -14.90
CA SER A 174 -9.79 -13.80 -15.92
C SER A 174 -9.81 -12.27 -15.90
N MET A 175 -9.35 -11.65 -14.80
CA MET A 175 -9.42 -10.21 -14.51
C MET A 175 -10.84 -9.63 -14.46
N ALA A 176 -11.87 -10.48 -14.39
CA ALA A 176 -13.25 -10.03 -14.31
C ALA A 176 -13.50 -9.36 -12.94
N MET A 177 -13.96 -8.11 -12.95
CA MET A 177 -14.21 -7.34 -11.73
C MET A 177 -15.39 -7.89 -10.91
N ASP A 178 -16.29 -8.63 -11.53
CA ASP A 178 -17.45 -9.31 -10.94
C ASP A 178 -17.20 -10.80 -10.65
N SER A 179 -15.95 -11.27 -10.79
CA SER A 179 -15.56 -12.62 -10.33
C SER A 179 -15.68 -12.74 -8.81
N ASP A 180 -15.61 -13.96 -8.29
CA ASP A 180 -15.52 -14.25 -6.84
C ASP A 180 -14.34 -15.20 -6.59
N PRO A 181 -13.10 -14.66 -6.52
CA PRO A 181 -11.90 -15.48 -6.36
C PRO A 181 -11.97 -16.35 -5.11
N SER A 182 -11.51 -17.60 -5.21
CA SER A 182 -11.48 -18.48 -4.05
C SER A 182 -10.40 -18.05 -3.04
N LEU A 183 -10.50 -18.58 -1.82
CA LEU A 183 -9.48 -18.36 -0.79
C LEU A 183 -8.10 -18.85 -1.23
N GLU A 184 -8.06 -19.94 -1.99
CA GLU A 184 -6.83 -20.48 -2.57
C GLU A 184 -6.19 -19.50 -3.56
N THR A 185 -6.99 -18.79 -4.36
CA THR A 185 -6.49 -17.73 -5.26
C THR A 185 -5.87 -16.60 -4.45
N VAL A 186 -6.53 -16.12 -3.41
CA VAL A 186 -5.97 -15.08 -2.51
C VAL A 186 -4.62 -15.56 -1.93
N VAL A 187 -4.57 -16.78 -1.40
CA VAL A 187 -3.35 -17.36 -0.82
C VAL A 187 -2.25 -17.59 -1.87
N ALA A 188 -2.60 -17.85 -3.13
CA ALA A 188 -1.63 -18.00 -4.22
C ALA A 188 -0.87 -16.69 -4.47
N HIS A 189 -1.53 -15.54 -4.36
CA HIS A 189 -0.88 -14.23 -4.49
C HIS A 189 0.16 -13.97 -3.39
N PHE A 190 -0.18 -14.27 -2.12
CA PHE A 190 0.80 -14.21 -1.04
C PHE A 190 1.96 -15.17 -1.30
N ALA A 191 1.65 -16.43 -1.63
CA ALA A 191 2.67 -17.45 -1.81
C ALA A 191 3.64 -17.13 -2.94
N HIS A 192 3.17 -16.58 -4.06
CA HIS A 192 4.05 -16.18 -5.15
C HIS A 192 5.09 -15.14 -4.70
N ILE A 193 4.71 -14.13 -3.92
CA ILE A 193 5.67 -13.15 -3.40
C ILE A 193 6.62 -13.79 -2.41
N VAL A 194 6.13 -14.65 -1.50
CA VAL A 194 7.01 -15.34 -0.55
C VAL A 194 8.02 -16.24 -1.25
N ASP A 195 7.60 -17.00 -2.26
CA ASP A 195 8.48 -17.89 -3.03
C ASP A 195 9.51 -17.09 -3.84
N LEU A 196 9.17 -15.87 -4.26
CA LEU A 196 10.01 -15.03 -5.09
C LEU A 196 11.05 -14.22 -4.30
N VAL A 197 10.64 -13.63 -3.17
CA VAL A 197 11.46 -12.66 -2.40
C VAL A 197 11.45 -12.88 -0.88
N GLY A 198 10.69 -13.84 -0.37
CA GLY A 198 10.60 -14.14 1.07
C GLY A 198 9.42 -13.46 1.78
N ASP A 199 9.12 -13.94 3.00
CA ASP A 199 7.99 -13.47 3.81
C ASP A 199 8.19 -12.06 4.40
N GLU A 200 9.38 -11.47 4.28
CA GLU A 200 9.72 -10.14 4.81
C GLU A 200 9.23 -8.97 3.93
N HIS A 201 8.62 -9.29 2.79
CA HIS A 201 8.26 -8.33 1.73
C HIS A 201 6.80 -8.42 1.25
N VAL A 202 5.95 -9.16 1.96
CA VAL A 202 4.51 -9.24 1.67
C VAL A 202 3.69 -8.84 2.88
N SER A 203 2.55 -8.19 2.66
CA SER A 203 1.64 -7.69 3.69
C SER A 203 0.19 -7.80 3.22
N PHE A 204 -0.75 -7.50 4.11
CA PHE A 204 -2.15 -7.27 3.74
C PHE A 204 -2.31 -5.85 3.18
N GLY A 205 -3.03 -5.72 2.06
CA GLY A 205 -3.30 -4.45 1.39
C GLY A 205 -4.70 -4.44 0.79
N THR A 206 -5.72 -4.66 1.63
CA THR A 206 -7.00 -5.24 1.22
C THR A 206 -7.82 -4.42 0.23
N ASP A 207 -7.68 -3.09 0.22
CA ASP A 207 -8.56 -2.20 -0.53
C ASP A 207 -10.02 -2.27 -0.04
N PHE A 208 -10.22 -2.49 1.27
CA PHE A 208 -11.55 -2.45 1.89
C PHE A 208 -12.24 -1.12 1.64
N ASP A 209 -13.55 -1.17 1.37
CA ASP A 209 -14.39 -0.03 0.98
C ASP A 209 -13.98 0.67 -0.35
N GLY A 210 -12.92 0.20 -1.03
CA GLY A 210 -12.44 0.70 -2.32
C GLY A 210 -12.71 -0.24 -3.51
N ALA A 211 -12.98 -1.52 -3.25
CA ALA A 211 -13.20 -2.53 -4.29
C ALA A 211 -14.27 -3.58 -3.93
N THR A 212 -14.76 -4.28 -4.95
CA THR A 212 -15.45 -5.56 -4.76
C THR A 212 -14.41 -6.64 -4.45
N ILE A 213 -14.59 -7.33 -3.32
CA ILE A 213 -13.65 -8.33 -2.80
C ILE A 213 -14.30 -9.73 -2.72
N PRO A 214 -13.52 -10.81 -2.52
CA PRO A 214 -14.07 -12.16 -2.42
C PRO A 214 -15.08 -12.30 -1.30
N THR A 215 -16.19 -12.99 -1.58
CA THR A 215 -17.26 -13.21 -0.59
C THR A 215 -16.79 -14.02 0.62
N VAL A 216 -15.76 -14.85 0.44
CA VAL A 216 -15.12 -15.64 1.51
C VAL A 216 -14.40 -14.75 2.54
N VAL A 217 -13.94 -13.56 2.14
CA VAL A 217 -13.35 -12.56 3.04
C VAL A 217 -14.41 -11.57 3.51
N LYS A 218 -15.28 -11.11 2.60
CA LYS A 218 -16.41 -10.20 2.84
C LYS A 218 -16.04 -8.79 3.36
N ASP A 219 -15.42 -8.70 4.53
CA ASP A 219 -15.10 -7.47 5.25
C ASP A 219 -13.91 -7.69 6.21
N ALA A 220 -13.57 -6.68 7.02
CA ALA A 220 -12.46 -6.74 7.96
C ALA A 220 -12.55 -7.90 8.97
N ALA A 221 -13.76 -8.36 9.33
CA ALA A 221 -13.93 -9.49 10.25
C ALA A 221 -13.54 -10.83 9.60
N GLY A 222 -13.43 -10.90 8.28
CA GLY A 222 -12.99 -12.09 7.54
C GLY A 222 -11.48 -12.22 7.34
N LEU A 223 -10.67 -11.20 7.69
CA LEU A 223 -9.20 -11.30 7.64
C LEU A 223 -8.62 -12.57 8.30
N PRO A 224 -9.13 -13.04 9.46
CA PRO A 224 -8.66 -14.28 10.08
C PRO A 224 -8.82 -15.53 9.20
N VAL A 225 -9.74 -15.53 8.22
CA VAL A 225 -9.90 -16.65 7.27
C VAL A 225 -8.65 -16.79 6.40
N VAL A 226 -8.14 -15.68 5.86
CA VAL A 226 -6.91 -15.65 5.06
C VAL A 226 -5.70 -16.02 5.91
N ALA A 227 -5.57 -15.43 7.10
CA ALA A 227 -4.47 -15.74 8.00
C ALA A 227 -4.41 -17.24 8.38
N ARG A 228 -5.56 -17.86 8.67
CA ARG A 228 -5.62 -19.31 8.93
C ARG A 228 -5.25 -20.14 7.70
N ALA A 229 -5.66 -19.73 6.51
CA ALA A 229 -5.30 -20.44 5.28
C ALA A 229 -3.80 -20.36 4.99
N LEU A 230 -3.17 -19.20 5.24
CA LEU A 230 -1.71 -19.06 5.20
C LEU A 230 -1.02 -20.00 6.21
N LYS A 231 -1.48 -20.04 7.47
CA LYS A 231 -0.94 -21.00 8.46
C LYS A 231 -1.11 -22.46 8.01
N ALA A 232 -2.28 -22.81 7.48
CA ALA A 232 -2.54 -24.16 6.96
C ALA A 232 -1.64 -24.54 5.76
N LYS A 233 -1.19 -23.55 4.98
CA LYS A 233 -0.21 -23.73 3.91
C LYS A 233 1.23 -23.93 4.42
N GLY A 234 1.49 -23.66 5.70
CA GLY A 234 2.78 -23.94 6.35
C GLY A 234 3.55 -22.70 6.83
N TYR A 235 2.99 -21.48 6.71
CA TYR A 235 3.63 -20.29 7.27
C TYR A 235 3.58 -20.31 8.80
N GLY A 236 4.76 -20.38 9.42
CA GLY A 236 4.91 -20.39 10.88
C GLY A 236 4.61 -19.03 11.53
N ASP A 237 4.60 -18.99 12.86
CA ASP A 237 4.20 -17.80 13.62
C ASP A 237 5.05 -16.56 13.30
N VAL A 238 6.36 -16.72 13.11
CA VAL A 238 7.27 -15.62 12.75
C VAL A 238 6.91 -15.01 11.40
N ALA A 239 6.65 -15.85 10.39
CA ALA A 239 6.23 -15.39 9.07
C ALA A 239 4.87 -14.70 9.15
N MET A 240 3.93 -15.27 9.91
CA MET A 240 2.61 -14.65 10.09
C MET A 240 2.68 -13.30 10.81
N GLU A 241 3.55 -13.13 11.80
CA GLU A 241 3.75 -11.84 12.47
C GLU A 241 4.24 -10.77 11.49
N ARG A 242 5.24 -11.12 10.67
CA ARG A 242 5.76 -10.28 9.59
C ARG A 242 4.68 -9.89 8.58
N ILE A 243 3.96 -10.88 8.03
CA ILE A 243 2.94 -10.68 7.01
C ILE A 243 1.76 -9.85 7.55
N CYS A 244 1.30 -10.12 8.76
CA CYS A 244 0.13 -9.44 9.32
C CYS A 244 0.42 -7.99 9.72
N ASN A 245 1.64 -7.67 10.17
CA ASN A 245 1.95 -6.31 10.60
C ASN A 245 3.44 -5.94 10.59
N GLY A 246 4.34 -6.88 10.85
CA GLY A 246 5.76 -6.60 11.08
C GLY A 246 6.46 -5.95 9.89
N ASN A 247 6.12 -6.35 8.66
CA ASN A 247 6.77 -5.83 7.46
C ASN A 247 6.44 -4.35 7.20
N PHE A 248 5.18 -3.96 7.36
CA PHE A 248 4.79 -2.56 7.27
C PHE A 248 5.39 -1.73 8.41
N LEU A 249 5.35 -2.25 9.65
CA LEU A 249 5.96 -1.58 10.80
C LEU A 249 7.46 -1.36 10.63
N ARG A 250 8.18 -2.33 10.07
CA ARG A 250 9.61 -2.20 9.76
C ARG A 250 9.88 -1.05 8.79
N VAL A 251 9.05 -0.93 7.75
CA VAL A 251 9.17 0.20 6.81
C VAL A 251 8.84 1.52 7.51
N LEU A 252 7.73 1.56 8.26
CA LEU A 252 7.32 2.74 9.02
C LEU A 252 8.39 3.22 10.01
N GLU A 253 9.05 2.30 10.71
CA GLU A 253 10.15 2.59 11.61
C GLU A 253 11.37 3.12 10.85
N SER A 254 11.72 2.52 9.72
CA SER A 254 12.90 2.93 8.93
C SER A 254 12.75 4.29 8.24
N VAL A 255 11.51 4.72 7.94
CA VAL A 255 11.23 5.94 7.17
C VAL A 255 10.72 7.07 8.04
N CYS A 256 9.88 6.76 9.03
CA CYS A 256 9.18 7.76 9.85
C CYS A 256 9.66 7.78 11.32
N GLY A 257 10.58 6.89 11.71
CA GLY A 257 11.17 6.80 13.05
C GLY A 257 12.35 7.74 13.28
#